data_AF-A0A0M0J399-F1
#
_entry.id   AF-A0A0M0J399-F1
#
_cell.length_a   1.000
_cell.length_b   1.000
_cell.length_c   1.000
_cell.angle_alpha   90.00
_cell.angle_beta   90.00
_cell.angle_gamma   90.00
#
_symmetry.space_group_name_H-M   'P 1'
#
loop_
_entity.id
_entity.type
_entity.pdbx_description
1 polymer ?
#
loop_
_entity_poly.entity_id
_entity_poly.type
_entity_poly.pdbx_seq_one_letter_code
_entity_poly.pdbx_strand_id
1 'polypeptide(L)'
;MNKMSSVKKNQKPMASPKKLTPKMIEVTETKFKKTYDKKSLELLWGALLQIYGSVELAEKAVLANPQVLNPSYSFCNTMIVSKNVLVDMMGTEEALEVMLKNPAVLQCGPALDTLGPDEIKGFANLRSTFNNIPENVRGFALLALLAFVLFPIFASNNELLQDSAALNIAKIGNGVLFAVLIEGSRIIIFSTILKGKLSGDERVLKAQENELKRMGRLKKS
;
A
#
# COMPACT_ATOMS: atom_id res chain seq x y z
N MET A 1 -5.93 -0.93 24.08
CA MET A 1 -5.05 -0.52 22.96
C MET A 1 -3.96 0.38 23.50
N ASN A 2 -2.71 -0.05 23.42
CA ASN A 2 -1.56 0.73 23.85
C ASN A 2 -1.29 1.81 22.77
N LYS A 3 -1.28 3.08 23.18
CA LYS A 3 -1.11 4.21 22.25
C LYS A 3 0.34 4.24 21.78
N MET A 4 0.63 3.73 20.58
CA MET A 4 2.01 3.65 20.08
C MET A 4 2.61 5.05 19.84
N SER A 5 3.82 5.24 20.34
CA SER A 5 4.54 6.50 20.28
C SER A 5 5.07 6.78 18.88
N SER A 6 4.80 7.98 18.35
CA SER A 6 5.42 8.50 17.13
C SER A 6 6.94 8.44 17.19
N VAL A 7 7.59 8.00 16.10
CA VAL A 7 9.07 8.03 15.97
C VAL A 7 9.54 9.48 16.08
N LYS A 8 10.44 9.77 17.04
CA LYS A 8 10.98 11.13 17.24
C LYS A 8 12.10 11.40 16.24
N LYS A 9 12.14 12.62 15.68
CA LYS A 9 13.09 13.07 14.63
C LYS A 9 14.58 12.89 14.98
N ASN A 10 14.95 12.81 16.26
CA ASN A 10 16.34 12.67 16.73
C ASN A 10 16.58 11.41 17.58
N GLN A 11 15.72 10.41 17.47
CA GLN A 11 15.93 9.16 18.21
C GLN A 11 17.14 8.41 17.65
N LYS A 12 17.94 7.82 18.55
CA LYS A 12 19.09 6.99 18.16
C LYS A 12 18.60 5.88 17.19
N PRO A 13 19.37 5.57 16.13
CA PRO A 13 18.98 4.51 15.22
C PRO A 13 18.87 3.16 15.93
N MET A 14 17.81 2.42 15.61
CA MET A 14 17.52 1.10 16.17
C MET A 14 18.30 -0.03 15.48
N ALA A 15 18.88 0.23 14.31
CA ALA A 15 19.77 -0.69 13.62
C ALA A 15 21.21 -0.18 13.63
N SER A 16 22.15 -1.12 13.58
CA SER A 16 23.57 -0.83 13.35
C SER A 16 23.84 -0.68 11.85
N PRO A 17 24.66 0.29 11.42
CA PRO A 17 25.03 0.44 10.02
C PRO A 17 25.78 -0.80 9.51
N LYS A 18 25.48 -1.20 8.27
CA LYS A 18 26.10 -2.34 7.59
C LYS A 18 26.56 -1.91 6.21
N LYS A 19 27.74 -2.38 5.78
CA LYS A 19 28.25 -2.14 4.43
C LYS A 19 27.29 -2.70 3.38
N LEU A 20 27.02 -1.90 2.34
CA LEU A 20 26.23 -2.34 1.20
C LEU A 20 26.97 -3.42 0.41
N THR A 21 26.22 -4.34 -0.20
CA THR A 21 26.78 -5.27 -1.19
C THR A 21 27.11 -4.52 -2.48
N PRO A 22 28.01 -5.04 -3.34
CA PRO A 22 28.32 -4.41 -4.63
C PRO A 22 27.06 -4.14 -5.47
N LYS A 23 26.11 -5.07 -5.43
CA LYS A 23 24.83 -4.97 -6.12
C LYS A 23 23.97 -3.82 -5.60
N MET A 24 23.92 -3.61 -4.28
CA MET A 24 23.17 -2.49 -3.70
C MET A 24 23.84 -1.15 -4.01
N ILE A 25 25.18 -1.09 -4.07
CA ILE A 25 25.91 0.10 -4.52
C ILE A 25 25.48 0.47 -5.94
N GLU A 26 25.51 -0.49 -6.87
CA GLU A 26 25.07 -0.29 -8.25
C GLU A 26 23.62 0.21 -8.33
N VAL A 27 22.70 -0.33 -7.52
CA VAL A 27 21.32 0.16 -7.46
C VAL A 27 21.28 1.62 -7.03
N THR A 28 22.06 2.02 -6.02
CA THR A 28 22.08 3.42 -5.58
C THR A 28 22.63 4.38 -6.65
N GLU A 29 23.62 3.95 -7.43
CA GLU A 29 24.23 4.76 -8.48
C GLU A 29 23.35 4.86 -9.73
N THR A 30 22.63 3.79 -10.07
CA THR A 30 21.82 3.72 -11.31
C THR A 30 20.38 4.19 -11.12
N LYS A 31 19.79 4.04 -9.93
CA LYS A 31 18.36 4.32 -9.69
C LYS A 31 18.11 5.63 -8.96
N PHE A 32 19.10 6.22 -8.29
CA PHE A 32 18.89 7.46 -7.53
C PHE A 32 19.31 8.69 -8.33
N LYS A 33 18.53 9.77 -8.20
CA LYS A 33 18.80 11.04 -8.89
C LYS A 33 19.95 11.84 -8.27
N LYS A 34 20.34 11.54 -7.04
CA LYS A 34 21.41 12.22 -6.31
C LYS A 34 22.19 11.22 -5.46
N THR A 35 23.45 11.55 -5.22
CA THR A 35 24.33 10.78 -4.34
C THR A 35 24.00 11.09 -2.87
N TYR A 36 24.01 10.05 -2.04
CA TYR A 36 23.78 10.17 -0.60
C TYR A 36 25.05 9.84 0.17
N ASP A 37 25.11 10.30 1.42
CA ASP A 37 26.20 9.93 2.29
C ASP A 37 26.18 8.43 2.59
N LYS A 38 27.37 7.84 2.63
CA LYS A 38 27.56 6.41 2.84
C LYS A 38 26.94 5.92 4.15
N LYS A 39 27.03 6.71 5.23
CA LYS A 39 26.54 6.30 6.55
C LYS A 39 25.02 6.15 6.58
N SER A 40 24.29 7.05 5.92
CA SER A 40 22.83 6.97 5.80
C SER A 40 22.39 5.74 5.02
N LEU A 41 23.06 5.44 3.91
CA LEU A 41 22.80 4.23 3.12
C LEU A 41 23.09 2.96 3.92
N GLU A 42 24.25 2.91 4.59
CA GLU A 42 24.63 1.76 5.43
C GLU A 42 23.68 1.56 6.61
N LEU A 43 23.11 2.65 7.14
CA LEU A 43 22.13 2.58 8.21
C LEU A 43 20.81 1.99 7.74
N LEU A 44 20.28 2.44 6.60
CA LEU A 44 19.07 1.88 5.99
C LEU A 44 19.28 0.42 5.58
N TRP A 45 20.46 0.09 5.05
CA TRP A 45 20.82 -1.28 4.73
C TRP A 45 20.86 -2.18 5.97
N GLY A 46 21.45 -1.70 7.06
CA GLY A 46 21.41 -2.40 8.35
C GLY A 46 20.00 -2.66 8.85
N ALA A 47 19.10 -1.69 8.70
CA ALA A 47 17.69 -1.85 9.05
C ALA A 47 16.99 -2.91 8.18
N LEU A 48 17.24 -2.92 6.87
CA LEU A 48 16.69 -3.92 5.95
C LEU A 48 17.16 -5.33 6.31
N LEU A 49 18.45 -5.52 6.59
CA LEU A 49 18.98 -6.82 7.03
C LEU A 49 18.33 -7.29 8.33
N GLN A 50 18.10 -6.39 9.28
CA GLN A 50 17.38 -6.71 10.53
C GLN A 50 15.90 -7.04 10.28
N ILE A 51 15.26 -6.37 9.31
CA ILE A 51 13.85 -6.58 8.99
C ILE A 51 13.63 -7.93 8.31
N TYR A 52 14.42 -8.22 7.28
CA TYR A 52 14.26 -9.38 6.41
C TYR A 52 15.05 -10.62 6.88
N GLY A 53 16.03 -10.47 7.77
CA GLY A 53 16.78 -11.57 8.37
C GLY A 53 17.89 -12.16 7.50
N SER A 54 17.91 -11.90 6.19
CA SER A 54 18.96 -12.36 5.27
C SER A 54 19.31 -11.30 4.22
N VAL A 55 20.52 -11.41 3.65
CA VAL A 55 20.99 -10.52 2.58
C VAL A 55 20.13 -10.71 1.34
N GLU A 56 19.80 -11.95 0.99
CA GLU A 56 19.05 -12.31 -0.21
C GLU A 56 17.65 -11.70 -0.20
N LEU A 57 16.94 -11.78 0.93
CA LEU A 57 15.61 -11.21 1.09
C LEU A 57 15.64 -9.67 1.08
N ALA A 58 16.63 -9.07 1.75
CA ALA A 58 16.81 -7.62 1.74
C ALA A 58 17.12 -7.10 0.33
N GLU A 59 18.02 -7.76 -0.42
CA GLU A 59 18.30 -7.40 -1.81
C GLU A 59 17.06 -7.54 -2.69
N LYS A 60 16.30 -8.63 -2.54
CA LYS A 60 15.04 -8.83 -3.27
C LYS A 60 14.08 -7.67 -3.04
N ALA A 61 13.93 -7.22 -1.80
CA ALA A 61 13.08 -6.07 -1.46
C ALA A 61 13.60 -4.76 -2.09
N VAL A 62 14.90 -4.49 -2.05
CA VAL A 62 15.46 -3.28 -2.66
C VAL A 62 15.32 -3.29 -4.17
N LEU A 63 15.49 -4.43 -4.84
CA LEU A 63 15.30 -4.54 -6.29
C LEU A 63 13.84 -4.32 -6.69
N ALA A 64 12.90 -4.81 -5.88
CA ALA A 64 11.46 -4.59 -6.11
C ALA A 64 11.04 -3.13 -5.88
N ASN A 65 11.71 -2.42 -4.97
CA ASN A 65 11.50 -1.00 -4.76
C ASN A 65 12.77 -0.30 -4.24
N PRO A 66 13.61 0.27 -5.13
CA PRO A 66 14.87 0.92 -4.74
C PRO A 66 14.69 2.09 -3.76
N GLN A 67 13.50 2.71 -3.74
CA GLN A 67 13.21 3.83 -2.86
C GLN A 67 13.24 3.45 -1.39
N VAL A 68 13.10 2.16 -1.04
CA VAL A 68 13.21 1.70 0.35
C VAL A 68 14.62 1.93 0.92
N LEU A 69 15.66 1.96 0.07
CA LEU A 69 17.04 2.27 0.45
C LEU A 69 17.40 3.77 0.28
N ASN A 70 16.47 4.60 -0.17
CA ASN A 70 16.71 6.01 -0.45
C ASN A 70 16.51 6.89 0.81
N PRO A 71 17.54 7.59 1.33
CA PRO A 71 17.44 8.41 2.52
C PRO A 71 16.47 9.60 2.44
N SER A 72 16.04 10.01 1.25
CA SER A 72 15.00 11.05 1.11
C SER A 72 13.60 10.55 1.46
N TYR A 73 13.37 9.23 1.43
CA TYR A 73 12.05 8.62 1.61
C TYR A 73 11.98 7.60 2.75
N SER A 74 13.13 7.16 3.25
CA SER A 74 13.23 6.10 4.24
C SER A 74 13.99 6.54 5.48
N PHE A 75 13.51 6.06 6.63
CA PHE A 75 14.13 6.29 7.92
C PHE A 75 14.22 4.98 8.69
N CYS A 76 15.42 4.65 9.20
CA CYS A 76 15.71 3.40 9.90
C CYS A 76 14.65 3.02 10.95
N ASN A 77 14.34 3.94 11.86
CA ASN A 77 13.40 3.66 12.96
C ASN A 77 11.96 3.49 12.46
N THR A 78 11.56 4.27 11.45
CA THR A 78 10.23 4.14 10.82
C THR A 78 10.05 2.76 10.20
N MET A 79 11.08 2.22 9.53
CA MET A 79 11.02 0.90 8.91
C MET A 79 10.88 -0.21 9.94
N ILE A 80 11.65 -0.14 11.04
CA ILE A 80 11.58 -1.13 12.10
C ILE A 80 10.22 -1.10 12.81
N VAL A 81 9.70 0.11 13.10
CA VAL A 81 8.37 0.25 13.68
C VAL A 81 7.29 -0.27 12.74
N SER A 82 7.40 0.01 11.43
CA SER A 82 6.45 -0.50 10.42
C SER A 82 6.42 -2.03 10.41
N LYS A 83 7.59 -2.69 10.46
CA LYS A 83 7.66 -4.15 10.59
C LYS A 83 6.91 -4.63 11.83
N ASN A 84 7.19 -4.04 12.99
CA ASN A 84 6.57 -4.48 14.25
C ASN A 84 5.04 -4.35 14.18
N VAL A 85 4.55 -3.23 13.66
CA VAL A 85 3.11 -3.00 13.45
C VAL A 85 2.49 -4.06 12.52
N LEU A 86 3.18 -4.42 11.43
CA LEU A 86 2.71 -5.48 10.55
C LEU A 86 2.70 -6.84 11.26
N VAL A 87 3.78 -7.20 11.96
CA VAL A 87 3.89 -8.46 12.70
C VAL A 87 2.80 -8.57 13.77
N ASP A 88 2.53 -7.49 14.50
CA ASP A 88 1.47 -7.44 15.51
C ASP A 88 0.06 -7.60 14.88
N MET A 89 -0.14 -7.10 13.65
CA MET A 89 -1.41 -7.20 12.94
C MET A 89 -1.68 -8.57 12.29
N MET A 90 -0.66 -9.22 11.71
CA MET A 90 -0.85 -10.38 10.83
C MET A 90 0.11 -11.54 11.08
N GLY A 91 0.99 -11.45 12.09
CA GLY A 91 2.01 -12.46 12.36
C GLY A 91 3.26 -12.30 11.50
N THR A 92 4.32 -13.02 11.86
CA THR A 92 5.67 -12.82 11.30
C THR A 92 5.75 -13.23 9.84
N GLU A 93 5.19 -14.39 9.53
CA GLU A 93 5.25 -15.02 8.20
C GLU A 93 4.45 -14.20 7.18
N GLU A 94 3.21 -13.83 7.51
CA GLU A 94 2.36 -13.02 6.63
C GLU A 94 2.91 -11.61 6.45
N ALA A 95 3.44 -10.99 7.52
CA ALA A 95 4.08 -9.69 7.43
C ALA A 95 5.29 -9.72 6.50
N LEU A 96 6.10 -10.78 6.56
CA LEU A 96 7.24 -10.97 5.66
C LEU A 96 6.79 -11.08 4.20
N GLU A 97 5.74 -11.83 3.92
CA GLU A 97 5.17 -11.96 2.58
C GLU A 97 4.71 -10.59 2.04
N VAL A 98 3.97 -9.83 2.85
CA VAL A 98 3.51 -8.48 2.51
C VAL A 98 4.68 -7.53 2.23
N MET A 99 5.70 -7.53 3.09
CA MET A 99 6.88 -6.68 2.92
C MET A 99 7.66 -7.04 1.65
N LEU A 100 7.77 -8.32 1.30
CA LEU A 100 8.43 -8.76 0.05
C LEU A 100 7.63 -8.37 -1.19
N LYS A 101 6.29 -8.41 -1.13
CA LYS A 101 5.40 -7.99 -2.23
C LYS A 101 5.38 -6.48 -2.41
N ASN A 102 5.43 -5.72 -1.32
CA ASN A 102 5.43 -4.26 -1.34
C ASN A 102 6.36 -3.65 -0.26
N PRO A 103 7.65 -3.51 -0.56
CA PRO A 103 8.62 -2.96 0.40
C PRO A 103 8.34 -1.50 0.83
N ALA A 104 7.55 -0.74 0.06
CA ALA A 104 7.16 0.62 0.42
C ALA A 104 6.31 0.70 1.70
N VAL A 105 5.68 -0.41 2.12
CA VAL A 105 4.94 -0.48 3.38
C VAL A 105 5.81 -0.08 4.58
N LEU A 106 7.12 -0.35 4.51
CA LEU A 106 8.10 0.01 5.54
C LEU A 106 8.30 1.52 5.71
N GLN A 107 7.85 2.33 4.77
CA GLN A 107 7.98 3.79 4.80
C GLN A 107 6.76 4.45 5.48
N CYS A 108 5.68 3.71 5.71
CA CYS A 108 4.43 4.23 6.26
C CYS A 108 4.49 4.48 7.77
N GLY A 109 5.34 3.75 8.51
CA GLY A 109 5.50 3.96 9.95
C GLY A 109 4.24 3.61 10.75
N PRO A 110 3.99 4.33 11.86
CA PRO A 110 2.81 4.11 12.72
C PRO A 110 1.46 4.30 12.01
N ALA A 111 1.43 4.94 10.84
CA ALA A 111 0.20 5.14 10.08
C ALA A 111 -0.39 3.83 9.55
N LEU A 112 0.39 2.74 9.50
CA LEU A 112 -0.13 1.42 9.12
C LEU A 112 -1.24 0.92 10.04
N ASP A 113 -1.24 1.34 11.31
CA ASP A 113 -2.27 0.96 12.30
C ASP A 113 -3.66 1.54 11.97
N THR A 114 -3.72 2.51 11.05
CA THR A 114 -5.00 3.07 10.56
C THR A 114 -5.59 2.28 9.40
N LEU A 115 -4.83 1.33 8.83
CA LEU A 115 -5.25 0.48 7.72
C LEU A 115 -5.51 -0.93 8.24
N GLY A 116 -6.54 -1.60 7.72
CA GLY A 116 -6.79 -3.00 8.05
C GLY A 116 -5.72 -3.94 7.48
N PRO A 117 -5.41 -5.08 8.13
CA PRO A 117 -4.42 -6.05 7.61
C PRO A 117 -4.76 -6.51 6.18
N ASP A 118 -6.05 -6.64 5.94
CA ASP A 118 -6.67 -7.00 4.69
C ASP A 118 -6.44 -5.99 3.55
N GLU A 119 -6.50 -4.69 3.87
CA GLU A 119 -6.26 -3.61 2.91
C GLU A 119 -4.78 -3.58 2.53
N ILE A 120 -3.90 -3.74 3.53
CA ILE A 120 -2.46 -3.80 3.33
C ILE A 120 -2.10 -4.98 2.40
N LYS A 121 -2.69 -6.16 2.61
CA LYS A 121 -2.51 -7.32 1.73
C LYS A 121 -3.01 -7.05 0.32
N GLY A 122 -4.16 -6.41 0.16
CA GLY A 122 -4.71 -6.00 -1.14
C GLY A 122 -3.75 -5.10 -1.91
N PHE A 123 -3.21 -4.05 -1.27
CA PHE A 123 -2.22 -3.17 -1.87
C PHE A 123 -0.91 -3.90 -2.22
N ALA A 124 -0.47 -4.81 -1.36
CA ALA A 124 0.75 -5.59 -1.61
C ALA A 124 0.60 -6.52 -2.82
N ASN A 125 -0.54 -7.21 -2.94
CA ASN A 125 -0.85 -8.05 -4.09
C ASN A 125 -0.98 -7.25 -5.38
N LEU A 126 -1.70 -6.12 -5.35
CA LEU A 126 -1.81 -5.22 -6.51
C LEU A 126 -0.43 -4.74 -6.98
N ARG A 127 0.42 -4.30 -6.04
CA ARG A 127 1.76 -3.83 -6.35
C ARG A 127 2.63 -4.93 -6.94
N SER A 128 2.62 -6.12 -6.35
CA SER A 128 3.39 -7.27 -6.83
C SER A 128 2.97 -7.67 -8.24
N THR A 129 1.67 -7.73 -8.52
CA THR A 129 1.14 -8.03 -9.86
C THR A 129 1.59 -6.98 -10.87
N PHE A 130 1.56 -5.71 -10.48
CA PHE A 130 1.97 -4.61 -11.35
C PHE A 130 3.48 -4.61 -11.63
N ASN A 131 4.31 -5.02 -10.66
CA ASN A 131 5.76 -5.14 -10.83
C ASN A 131 6.16 -6.23 -11.83
N ASN A 132 5.33 -7.28 -12.00
CA ASN A 132 5.56 -8.33 -12.99
C ASN A 132 5.25 -7.89 -14.42
N ILE A 133 4.65 -6.72 -14.62
CA ILE A 133 4.38 -6.17 -15.94
C ILE A 133 5.66 -5.51 -16.49
N PRO A 134 6.17 -5.95 -17.66
CA PRO A 134 7.36 -5.37 -18.28
C PRO A 134 7.21 -3.85 -18.50
N GLU A 135 8.28 -3.08 -18.28
CA GLU A 135 8.22 -1.61 -18.29
C GLU A 135 7.72 -1.02 -19.61
N ASN A 136 8.04 -1.68 -20.74
CA ASN A 136 7.63 -1.29 -22.08
C ASN A 136 6.12 -1.44 -22.35
N VAL A 137 5.42 -2.32 -21.61
CA VAL A 137 3.96 -2.50 -21.74
C VAL A 137 3.18 -1.94 -20.56
N ARG A 138 3.87 -1.56 -19.47
CA ARG A 138 3.26 -1.09 -18.22
C ARG A 138 2.39 0.15 -18.41
N GLY A 139 2.85 1.13 -19.21
CA GLY A 139 2.05 2.33 -19.52
C GLY A 139 0.77 2.01 -20.29
N PHE A 140 0.87 1.11 -21.27
CA PHE A 140 -0.29 0.64 -22.02
C PHE A 140 -1.24 -0.18 -21.15
N ALA A 141 -0.72 -1.07 -20.31
CA ALA A 141 -1.51 -1.86 -19.37
C ALA A 141 -2.27 -0.98 -18.37
N LEU A 142 -1.65 0.10 -17.86
CA LEU A 142 -2.34 1.08 -17.02
C LEU A 142 -3.46 1.79 -17.77
N LEU A 143 -3.20 2.25 -19.00
CA LEU A 143 -4.22 2.92 -19.81
C LEU A 143 -5.38 1.99 -20.14
N ALA A 144 -5.10 0.74 -20.50
CA ALA A 144 -6.11 -0.28 -20.78
C ALA A 144 -6.93 -0.61 -19.52
N LEU A 145 -6.27 -0.76 -18.36
CA LEU A 145 -6.95 -0.98 -17.08
C LEU A 145 -7.84 0.21 -16.70
N LEU A 146 -7.33 1.43 -16.84
CA LEU A 146 -8.08 2.65 -16.56
C LEU A 146 -9.28 2.77 -17.50
N ALA A 147 -9.08 2.52 -18.80
CA ALA A 147 -10.16 2.50 -19.77
C ALA A 147 -11.21 1.45 -19.41
N PHE A 148 -10.80 0.24 -19.03
CA PHE A 148 -11.71 -0.84 -18.62
C PHE A 148 -12.50 -0.51 -17.35
N VAL A 149 -11.85 0.09 -16.34
CA VAL A 149 -12.49 0.50 -15.08
C VAL A 149 -13.47 1.66 -15.30
N LEU A 150 -13.09 2.64 -16.13
CA LEU A 150 -13.92 3.81 -16.42
C LEU A 150 -14.97 3.54 -17.50
N PHE A 151 -14.81 2.50 -18.32
CA PHE A 151 -15.71 2.20 -19.42
C PHE A 151 -17.17 2.10 -18.96
N PRO A 152 -17.53 1.42 -17.86
CA PRO A 152 -18.90 1.45 -17.36
C PRO A 152 -19.41 2.85 -17.00
N ILE A 153 -18.57 3.74 -16.47
CA ILE A 153 -18.97 5.12 -16.14
C ILE A 153 -19.30 5.89 -17.42
N PHE A 154 -18.46 5.78 -18.44
CA PHE A 154 -18.70 6.45 -19.73
C PHE A 154 -19.87 5.84 -20.50
N ALA A 155 -19.97 4.52 -20.55
CA ALA A 155 -21.02 3.80 -21.27
C ALA A 155 -22.40 3.93 -20.59
N SER A 156 -22.47 4.10 -19.26
CA SER A 156 -23.74 4.35 -18.57
C SER A 156 -24.36 5.71 -18.92
N ASN A 157 -23.53 6.67 -19.35
CA ASN A 157 -23.97 8.01 -19.74
C ASN A 157 -24.17 8.14 -21.26
N ASN A 158 -24.13 7.04 -22.01
CA ASN A 158 -24.30 7.04 -23.46
C ASN A 158 -25.42 6.05 -23.85
N GLU A 159 -26.53 6.58 -24.37
CA GLU A 159 -27.72 5.79 -24.74
C GLU A 159 -27.41 4.64 -25.71
N LEU A 160 -26.41 4.78 -26.59
CA LEU A 160 -26.01 3.74 -27.55
C LEU A 160 -25.32 2.54 -26.89
N LEU A 161 -24.80 2.69 -25.67
CA LEU A 161 -23.98 1.68 -25.00
C LEU A 161 -24.64 1.10 -23.74
N GLN A 162 -25.75 1.67 -23.28
CA GLN A 162 -26.44 1.26 -22.04
C GLN A 162 -26.89 -0.21 -22.04
N ASP A 163 -27.28 -0.75 -23.20
CA ASP A 163 -27.73 -2.15 -23.34
C ASP A 163 -26.67 -3.05 -24.00
N SER A 164 -25.44 -2.56 -24.16
CA SER A 164 -24.39 -3.32 -24.82
C SER A 164 -23.92 -4.52 -23.98
N ALA A 165 -23.71 -5.66 -24.64
CA ALA A 165 -23.08 -6.83 -24.02
C ALA A 165 -21.69 -6.49 -23.44
N ALA A 166 -20.98 -5.56 -24.09
CA ALA A 166 -19.70 -5.04 -23.62
C ALA A 166 -19.81 -4.36 -22.24
N LEU A 167 -20.86 -3.57 -21.99
CA LEU A 167 -21.10 -2.93 -20.70
C LEU A 167 -21.36 -3.96 -19.59
N ASN A 168 -22.15 -5.00 -19.87
CA ASN A 168 -22.42 -6.06 -18.89
C ASN A 168 -21.15 -6.87 -18.57
N ILE A 169 -20.35 -7.22 -19.58
CA ILE A 169 -19.06 -7.90 -19.39
C ILE A 169 -18.10 -7.02 -18.59
N ALA A 170 -18.01 -5.72 -18.89
CA ALA A 170 -17.15 -4.80 -18.15
C ALA A 170 -17.61 -4.60 -16.70
N LYS A 171 -18.93 -4.55 -16.42
CA LYS A 171 -19.48 -4.48 -15.06
C LYS A 171 -19.14 -5.73 -14.25
N ILE A 172 -19.33 -6.92 -14.83
CA ILE A 172 -18.98 -8.20 -14.19
C ILE A 172 -17.46 -8.29 -13.97
N GLY A 173 -16.68 -7.97 -15.00
CA GLY A 173 -15.22 -8.01 -14.95
C GLY A 173 -14.64 -7.02 -13.94
N ASN A 174 -15.19 -5.80 -13.84
CA ASN A 174 -14.83 -4.86 -12.78
C ASN A 174 -15.24 -5.40 -11.40
N GLY A 175 -16.42 -6.00 -11.28
CA GLY A 175 -16.84 -6.67 -10.05
C GLY A 175 -15.85 -7.74 -9.60
N VAL A 176 -15.41 -8.63 -10.49
CA VAL A 176 -14.41 -9.66 -10.21
C VAL A 176 -13.03 -9.05 -9.94
N LEU A 177 -12.60 -8.05 -10.72
CA LEU A 177 -11.32 -7.36 -10.54
C LEU A 177 -11.24 -6.73 -9.14
N PHE A 178 -12.24 -5.94 -8.75
CA PHE A 178 -12.29 -5.34 -7.42
C PHE A 178 -12.42 -6.43 -6.37
N ALA A 179 -13.23 -7.45 -6.60
CA ALA A 179 -13.36 -8.52 -5.63
C ALA A 179 -12.00 -9.23 -5.43
N VAL A 180 -11.25 -9.59 -6.48
CA VAL A 180 -9.93 -10.27 -6.39
C VAL A 180 -8.86 -9.37 -5.78
N LEU A 181 -8.84 -8.08 -6.15
CA LEU A 181 -7.94 -7.09 -5.55
C LEU A 181 -8.27 -6.82 -4.07
N ILE A 182 -9.54 -6.96 -3.70
CA ILE A 182 -10.08 -6.84 -2.33
C ILE A 182 -10.22 -8.23 -1.70
N GLU A 183 -9.73 -9.33 -2.29
CA GLU A 183 -9.86 -10.70 -1.74
C GLU A 183 -8.88 -10.95 -0.59
N GLY A 184 -7.99 -10.00 -0.32
CA GLY A 184 -7.38 -9.84 0.99
C GLY A 184 -8.32 -9.26 2.06
N SER A 185 -9.48 -8.68 1.69
CA SER A 185 -10.45 -7.92 2.53
C SER A 185 -11.91 -8.35 2.39
N ARG A 186 -12.16 -9.52 1.79
CA ARG A 186 -13.51 -9.99 1.55
C ARG A 186 -14.13 -10.53 2.84
N ILE A 187 -14.94 -9.68 3.46
CA ILE A 187 -16.30 -9.99 3.95
C ILE A 187 -16.96 -8.70 4.47
N ILE A 188 -16.18 -7.72 4.93
CA ILE A 188 -16.73 -6.55 5.65
C ILE A 188 -17.16 -5.42 4.71
N ILE A 189 -16.40 -5.03 3.69
CA ILE A 189 -16.74 -3.84 2.89
C ILE A 189 -17.94 -4.11 1.97
N PHE A 190 -17.99 -5.28 1.30
CA PHE A 190 -19.14 -5.64 0.49
C PHE A 190 -20.38 -5.89 1.37
N SER A 191 -20.25 -6.51 2.55
CA SER A 191 -21.40 -6.63 3.47
C SER A 191 -21.82 -5.27 4.04
N THR A 192 -20.91 -4.33 4.31
CA THR A 192 -21.26 -3.00 4.86
C THR A 192 -21.88 -2.10 3.79
N ILE A 193 -21.43 -2.17 2.54
CA ILE A 193 -22.01 -1.40 1.43
C ILE A 193 -23.35 -2.00 0.98
N LEU A 194 -23.46 -3.34 0.92
CA LEU A 194 -24.72 -4.00 0.57
C LEU A 194 -25.74 -3.86 1.71
N LYS A 195 -25.34 -4.05 2.97
CA LYS A 195 -26.20 -3.86 4.15
C LYS A 195 -26.54 -2.39 4.34
N GLY A 196 -25.61 -1.46 4.09
CA GLY A 196 -25.87 -0.01 4.12
C GLY A 196 -26.86 0.47 3.04
N LYS A 197 -26.84 -0.15 1.84
CA LYS A 197 -27.83 0.15 0.79
C LYS A 197 -29.18 -0.56 0.97
N LEU A 198 -29.21 -1.73 1.61
CA LEU A 198 -30.44 -2.52 1.78
C LEU A 198 -31.22 -2.23 3.07
N SER A 199 -30.58 -1.72 4.14
CA SER A 199 -31.22 -1.64 5.45
C SER A 199 -31.69 -0.25 5.89
N GLY A 200 -31.42 0.81 5.13
CA GLY A 200 -31.82 2.18 5.53
C GLY A 200 -31.35 2.56 6.95
N ASP A 201 -30.18 2.05 7.35
CA ASP A 201 -29.75 2.05 8.74
C ASP A 201 -29.30 3.44 9.21
N GLU A 202 -30.08 3.99 10.13
CA GLU A 202 -29.97 5.31 10.76
C GLU A 202 -28.57 5.59 11.35
N ARG A 203 -27.78 4.54 11.60
CA ARG A 203 -26.41 4.61 12.13
C ARG A 203 -25.42 5.20 11.13
N VAL A 204 -25.56 4.92 9.84
CA VAL A 204 -24.69 5.47 8.78
C VAL A 204 -24.98 6.95 8.57
N LEU A 205 -26.25 7.34 8.67
CA LEU A 205 -26.69 8.73 8.63
C LEU A 205 -26.16 9.53 9.83
N LYS A 206 -26.23 8.98 11.06
CA LYS A 206 -25.65 9.62 12.25
C LYS A 206 -24.12 9.75 12.17
N ALA A 207 -23.42 8.80 11.55
CA ALA A 207 -21.99 8.87 11.33
C ALA A 207 -21.60 9.97 10.33
N GLN A 208 -22.35 10.10 9.23
CA GLN A 208 -22.18 11.20 8.26
C GLN A 208 -22.54 12.56 8.85
N GLU A 209 -23.59 12.64 9.67
CA GLU A 209 -24.02 13.87 10.32
C GLU A 209 -23.00 14.35 11.37
N ASN A 210 -22.37 13.43 12.09
CA ASN A 210 -21.30 13.74 13.04
C ASN A 210 -20.02 14.22 12.34
N GLU A 211 -19.67 13.64 11.18
CA GLU A 211 -18.57 14.12 10.32
C GLU A 211 -18.86 15.53 9.75
N LEU A 212 -20.09 15.80 9.31
CA LEU A 212 -20.51 17.12 8.83
C LEU A 212 -20.51 18.19 9.94
N LYS A 213 -20.88 17.82 11.17
CA LYS A 213 -20.75 18.69 12.36
C LYS A 213 -19.29 18.94 12.70
N ARG A 214 -18.41 17.95 12.55
CA ARG A 214 -16.96 18.06 12.78
C ARG A 214 -16.28 18.99 11.77
N MET A 215 -16.76 18.99 10.53
CA MET A 215 -16.29 19.89 9.46
C MET A 215 -16.91 21.31 9.54
N GLY A 216 -17.69 21.62 10.57
CA GLY A 216 -18.30 22.94 10.79
C GLY A 216 -19.38 23.32 9.78
N ARG A 217 -19.88 22.36 8.99
CA ARG A 217 -20.87 22.59 7.93
C ARG A 217 -22.33 22.50 8.40
N LEU A 218 -22.54 22.14 9.67
CA LEU A 218 -23.84 22.20 10.33
C LEU A 218 -23.72 23.07 11.59
N LYS A 219 -24.46 24.19 11.64
CA LYS A 219 -24.60 25.00 12.86
C LYS A 219 -25.51 24.29 13.85
N LYS A 220 -25.11 24.22 15.12
CA LYS A 220 -25.94 23.72 16.23
C LYS A 220 -27.22 24.57 16.32
N SER A 221 -28.39 23.94 16.26
CA SER A 221 -29.62 24.48 16.85
C SER A 221 -29.60 24.27 18.35
#